data_AF-A0A2R3QVG3-F1
#
_entry.id   AF-A0A2R3QVG3-F1
#
_cell.length_a   1.000
_cell.length_b   1.000
_cell.length_c   1.000
_cell.angle_alpha   90.00
_cell.angle_beta   90.00
_cell.angle_gamma   90.00
#
_symmetry.space_group_name_H-M   'P 1'
#
loop_
_entity.id
_entity.type
_entity.pdbx_description
1 polymer ?
#
loop_
_entity_poly.entity_id
_entity_poly.type
_entity_poly.pdbx_seq_one_letter_code
_entity_poly.pdbx_strand_id
1 'polypeptide(L)' 'MADIAMVFHWAPADMDAFGLAELIDWREEARKRWERQHGQ' A
#
# COMPACT_ATOMS: atom_id res chain seq x y z
N MET A 1 -2.56 -4.17 -6.07
CA MET A 1 -3.48 -4.09 -4.91
C MET A 1 -2.95 -4.95 -3.77
N ALA A 2 -2.50 -6.19 -4.01
CA ALA A 2 -1.88 -7.03 -2.98
C ALA A 2 -0.63 -6.43 -2.29
N ASP A 3 0.09 -5.53 -2.98
CA ASP A 3 1.32 -4.91 -2.48
C ASP A 3 1.07 -4.02 -1.24
N ILE A 4 -0.04 -3.27 -1.24
CA ILE A 4 -0.41 -2.40 -0.12
C ILE A 4 -0.91 -3.24 1.06
N ALA A 5 -1.73 -4.26 0.81
CA ALA A 5 -2.23 -5.16 1.85
C ALA A 5 -1.08 -5.84 2.61
N MET A 6 -0.04 -6.26 1.88
CA MET A 6 1.11 -6.93 2.48
C MET A 6 2.03 -5.96 3.25
N VAL A 7 2.19 -4.72 2.78
CA VAL A 7 3.02 -3.71 3.45
C VAL A 7 2.32 -3.11 4.68
N PHE A 8 1.00 -2.93 4.63
CA PHE A 8 0.21 -2.27 5.68
C PHE A 8 -0.66 -3.20 6.52
N HIS A 9 -0.65 -4.52 6.25
CA HIS A 9 -1.52 -5.52 6.90
C HIS A 9 -3.02 -5.15 6.84
N TRP A 10 -3.45 -4.49 5.78
CA TRP A 10 -4.84 -4.06 5.60
C TRP A 10 -5.76 -5.22 5.21
N ALA A 11 -6.98 -5.21 5.75
CA ALA A 11 -8.01 -6.17 5.38
C ALA A 11 -8.68 -5.75 4.05
N PRO A 12 -9.32 -6.68 3.32
CA PRO A 12 -10.05 -6.36 2.10
C PRO A 12 -11.13 -5.28 2.28
N ALA A 13 -11.71 -5.18 3.49
CA ALA A 13 -12.69 -4.17 3.84
C ALA A 13 -12.09 -2.76 3.96
N ASP A 14 -10.84 -2.65 4.41
CA ASP A 14 -10.14 -1.35 4.45
C ASP A 14 -9.85 -0.87 3.02
N MET A 15 -9.52 -1.78 2.10
CA MET A 15 -9.33 -1.44 0.67
C MET A 15 -10.61 -0.99 -0.03
N ASP A 16 -11.77 -1.51 0.38
CA ASP A 16 -13.08 -1.11 -0.15
C ASP A 16 -13.52 0.28 0.39
N ALA A 17 -13.05 0.64 1.58
CA ALA A 17 -13.31 1.95 2.18
C ALA A 17 -12.54 3.10 1.51
N PHE A 18 -11.41 2.82 0.85
CA PHE A 18 -10.61 3.83 0.14
C PHE A 18 -11.01 3.94 -1.34
N GLY A 19 -11.14 5.17 -1.82
CA GLY A 19 -11.35 5.42 -3.24
C GLY A 19 -10.12 5.02 -4.08
N LEU A 20 -10.33 4.71 -5.36
CA LEU A 20 -9.26 4.30 -6.29
C LEU A 20 -8.07 5.26 -6.32
N ALA A 21 -8.32 6.57 -6.18
CA ALA A 21 -7.28 7.59 -6.13
C ALA A 21 -6.40 7.47 -4.88
N GLU A 22 -7.00 7.24 -3.70
CA GLU A 22 -6.23 7.01 -2.47
C GLU A 22 -5.44 5.71 -2.53
N LEU A 23 -6.03 4.64 -3.09
CA LEU A 23 -5.31 3.37 -3.26
C LEU A 23 -4.07 3.52 -4.16
N ILE A 24 -4.08 4.41 -5.14
CA ILE A 24 -2.91 4.69 -6.00
C ILE A 24 -1.83 5.42 -5.20
N ASP A 25 -2.19 6.41 -4.39
CA ASP A 25 -1.27 7.17 -3.54
C ASP A 25 -0.58 6.26 -2.49
N TRP A 26 -1.37 5.44 -1.79
CA TRP A 26 -0.87 4.45 -0.85
C TRP A 26 0.05 3.41 -1.50
N ARG A 27 -0.15 3.12 -2.79
CA ARG A 27 0.73 2.23 -3.56
C ARG A 27 2.11 2.83 -3.78
N GLU A 28 2.17 4.13 -4.05
CA GLU A 28 3.43 4.85 -4.19
C GLU A 28 4.18 4.94 -2.86
N GLU A 29 3.48 5.22 -1.76
CA GLU A 29 4.07 5.23 -0.42
C GLU A 29 4.55 3.84 0.01
N ALA A 30 3.78 2.79 -0.26
CA ALA A 30 4.19 1.40 -0.03
C ALA A 30 5.51 1.08 -0.75
N ARG A 31 5.63 1.50 -2.02
CA ARG A 31 6.84 1.29 -2.83
C ARG A 31 8.04 2.04 -2.26
N LYS A 32 7.90 3.34 -1.97
CA LYS A 32 8.98 4.15 -1.36
C LYS A 32 9.44 3.55 -0.04
N ARG A 33 8.49 3.06 0.78
CA ARG A 33 8.80 2.41 2.06
C ARG A 33 9.51 1.07 1.86
N TRP A 34 9.06 0.27 0.91
CA TRP A 34 9.69 -1.01 0.57
C TRP A 34 11.11 -0.81 0.06
N GLU A 35 11.34 0.17 -0.82
CA GLU A 35 12.68 0.58 -1.29
C GLU A 35 13.56 1.10 -0.16
N ARG A 36 13.00 1.88 0.78
CA ARG A 36 13.74 2.36 1.96
C ARG A 36 14.08 1.23 2.94
N GLN A 37 13.23 0.22 3.05
CA GLN A 37 13.39 -0.88 4.02
C GLN A 37 14.22 -2.05 3.48
N HIS A 38 14.21 -2.26 2.15
CA HIS A 38 15.05 -3.24 1.44
C HIS A 38 16.25 -2.60 0.72
N GLY A 39 16.47 -1.29 0.94
CA GLY A 39 17.63 -0.55 0.46
C GLY A 39 18.88 -0.94 1.24
N GLN A 40 19.83 -1.49 0.50
CA GLN A 40 21.19 -1.90 0.85
C GLN A 40 22.04 -0.77 1.47
#